data_AF-A0A8E1RIQ8-F1
#
_entry.id   AF-A0A8E1RIQ8-F1
#
_cell.length_a   1.000
_cell.length_b   1.000
_cell.length_c   1.000
_cell.angle_alpha   90.00
_cell.angle_beta   90.00
_cell.angle_gamma   90.00
#
_symmetry.space_group_name_H-M   'P 1'
#
loop_
_entity.id
_entity.type
_entity.pdbx_description
1 polymer ?
#
loop_
_entity_poly.entity_id
_entity_poly.type
_entity_poly.pdbx_seq_one_letter_code
_entity_poly.pdbx_strand_id
1 'polypeptide(L)'
;MNQAVIQYCRDILYQLHYYRLVAMAVGIACLEFVLAYYLNYFVSAITTQSLTKFIVIGGSLAFIGVLIGIIQRQIKISEGMLQLSIENSITNTVFQSSLSQPADAVLSKPLGAWLSLNNSDAPIISQSLAVSLTDFIAGAASFLAAFIFGILISPWLTLIILTLGLVSLLIPKLTGKWILTTQQQRQTDQDTMQTTLLQIFDAKVLLHTLHAERFAQNLFSKKYKKFTQSQLENARSQHLIESISVGAGFLFDVTSLVISLTFVAKNQITIGQFMGFNVLNSSFTWIFYTMPGLYNQLLRASVSAKRLLSFGTTSEIAKQSSNHPNEIKTLRLSHLSFKYGQETSWVLKDVNLDWQLTPQTKIILTGPSGSKKQPF
;
A
#
# COMPACT_ATOMS: atom_id res chain seq x y z
N MET A 1 4.86 -11.15 -15.07
CA MET A 1 3.76 -10.63 -14.22
C MET A 1 2.54 -11.50 -14.48
N ASN A 2 2.53 -12.77 -14.02
CA ASN A 2 1.68 -13.78 -14.66
C ASN A 2 0.92 -14.71 -13.70
N GLN A 3 -0.28 -15.03 -14.19
CA GLN A 3 -1.32 -15.97 -13.76
C GLN A 3 -2.09 -15.67 -12.47
N ALA A 4 -1.47 -15.55 -11.29
CA ALA A 4 -2.25 -15.41 -10.05
C ALA A 4 -2.91 -14.03 -9.88
N VAL A 5 -2.19 -12.94 -10.19
CA VAL A 5 -2.75 -11.58 -10.21
C VAL A 5 -3.77 -11.42 -11.34
N ILE A 6 -3.52 -12.07 -12.48
CA ILE A 6 -4.41 -12.05 -13.66
C ILE A 6 -5.72 -12.79 -13.37
N GLN A 7 -5.67 -13.92 -12.64
CA GLN A 7 -6.85 -14.70 -12.26
C GLN A 7 -7.70 -13.98 -11.21
N TYR A 8 -7.07 -13.17 -10.33
CA TYR A 8 -7.76 -12.29 -9.39
C TYR A 8 -8.43 -11.09 -10.06
N CYS A 9 -7.75 -10.50 -11.05
CA CYS A 9 -8.34 -9.50 -11.94
C CYS A 9 -9.41 -10.10 -12.88
N ARG A 10 -9.63 -11.42 -12.93
CA ARG A 10 -10.51 -12.07 -13.92
C ARG A 10 -11.98 -12.14 -13.50
N ASP A 11 -12.31 -11.83 -12.25
CA ASP A 11 -13.70 -11.72 -11.85
C ASP A 11 -14.35 -10.54 -12.58
N ILE A 12 -15.25 -10.88 -13.51
CA ILE A 12 -15.91 -9.97 -14.46
C ILE A 12 -16.57 -8.79 -13.73
N LEU A 13 -17.06 -9.01 -12.52
CA LEU A 13 -17.72 -8.01 -11.69
C LEU A 13 -16.76 -6.93 -11.17
N TYR A 14 -15.52 -7.30 -10.83
CA TYR A 14 -14.49 -6.35 -10.40
C TYR A 14 -13.86 -5.62 -11.58
N GLN A 15 -13.67 -6.28 -12.72
CA GLN A 15 -13.26 -5.60 -13.95
C GLN A 15 -14.25 -4.51 -14.31
N LEU A 16 -15.56 -4.80 -14.28
CA LEU A 16 -16.59 -3.82 -14.61
C LEU A 16 -16.60 -2.63 -13.65
N HIS A 17 -16.44 -2.86 -12.34
CA HIS A 17 -16.34 -1.78 -11.35
C HIS A 17 -15.07 -0.94 -11.53
N TYR A 18 -13.95 -1.58 -11.84
CA TYR A 18 -12.68 -0.90 -12.09
C TYR A 18 -12.71 -0.06 -13.37
N TYR A 19 -13.28 -0.58 -14.47
CA TYR A 19 -13.46 0.20 -15.70
C TYR A 19 -14.39 1.41 -15.49
N ARG A 20 -15.45 1.26 -14.68
CA ARG A 20 -16.33 2.38 -14.30
C ARG A 20 -15.57 3.45 -13.51
N LEU A 21 -14.74 3.05 -12.55
CA LEU A 21 -13.88 3.95 -11.79
C LEU A 21 -12.93 4.74 -12.70
N VAL A 22 -12.22 4.05 -13.60
CA VAL A 22 -11.31 4.69 -14.57
C VAL A 22 -12.08 5.64 -15.50
N ALA A 23 -13.26 5.25 -15.98
CA ALA A 23 -14.09 6.11 -16.82
C ALA A 23 -14.55 7.37 -16.08
N MET A 24 -14.94 7.27 -14.81
CA MET A 24 -15.29 8.43 -13.98
C MET A 24 -14.09 9.35 -13.75
N ALA A 25 -12.90 8.79 -13.51
CA ALA A 25 -11.66 9.55 -13.34
C ALA A 25 -11.28 10.35 -14.60
N VAL A 26 -11.33 9.71 -15.78
CA VAL A 26 -11.10 10.40 -17.06
C VAL A 26 -12.20 11.44 -17.33
N GLY A 27 -13.44 11.15 -16.93
CA GLY A 27 -14.56 12.10 -17.01
C GLY A 27 -14.31 13.38 -16.21
N ILE A 28 -13.70 13.29 -15.02
CA ILE A 28 -13.31 14.47 -14.23
C ILE A 28 -12.29 15.31 -15.00
N ALA A 29 -11.23 14.70 -15.54
CA ALA A 29 -10.20 15.42 -16.30
C ALA A 29 -10.81 16.19 -17.48
N CYS A 30 -11.77 15.59 -18.19
CA CYS A 30 -12.52 16.27 -19.25
C CYS A 30 -13.37 17.43 -18.71
N LEU A 31 -14.07 17.26 -17.59
CA LEU A 31 -14.88 18.33 -16.98
C LEU A 31 -14.01 19.49 -16.48
N GLU A 32 -12.85 19.21 -15.90
CA GLU A 32 -11.86 20.23 -15.48
C GLU A 32 -11.35 21.03 -16.67
N PHE A 33 -11.03 20.35 -17.79
CA PHE A 33 -10.63 21.01 -19.03
C PHE A 33 -11.74 21.92 -19.57
N VAL A 34 -12.97 21.41 -19.62
CA VAL A 34 -14.15 22.18 -20.07
C VAL A 34 -14.35 23.39 -19.15
N LEU A 35 -14.29 23.21 -17.84
CA LEU A 35 -14.43 24.30 -16.88
C LEU A 35 -13.36 25.38 -17.10
N ALA A 36 -12.09 24.99 -17.27
CA ALA A 36 -10.99 25.91 -17.55
C ALA A 36 -11.18 26.68 -18.88
N TYR A 37 -11.66 26.00 -19.93
CA TYR A 37 -11.93 26.62 -21.22
C TYR A 37 -13.11 27.60 -21.18
N TYR A 38 -14.18 27.25 -20.47
CA TYR A 38 -15.39 28.09 -20.35
C TYR A 38 -15.17 29.35 -19.50
N LEU A 39 -14.16 29.39 -18.62
CA LEU A 39 -13.79 30.59 -17.87
C LEU A 39 -13.39 31.75 -18.79
N ASN A 40 -12.82 31.48 -19.97
CA ASN A 40 -12.53 32.52 -20.95
C ASN A 40 -13.80 33.24 -21.43
N TYR A 41 -14.84 32.47 -21.77
CA TYR A 41 -16.13 33.02 -22.18
C TYR A 41 -16.87 33.75 -21.06
N PHE A 42 -16.72 33.28 -19.82
CA PHE A 42 -17.29 33.94 -18.65
C PHE A 42 -16.73 35.34 -18.47
N VAL A 43 -15.40 35.50 -18.56
CA VAL A 43 -14.75 36.81 -18.46
C VAL A 43 -15.12 37.72 -19.63
N SER A 44 -15.23 37.17 -20.85
CA SER A 44 -15.75 37.94 -22.00
C SER A 44 -17.19 38.43 -21.77
N ALA A 45 -18.05 37.63 -21.15
CA ALA A 45 -19.43 38.02 -20.85
C ALA A 45 -19.53 39.20 -19.88
N ILE A 46 -18.65 39.26 -18.88
CA ILE A 46 -18.51 40.41 -17.96
C ILE A 46 -18.13 41.68 -18.75
N THR A 47 -17.17 41.54 -19.66
CA THR A 47 -16.67 42.66 -20.47
C THR A 47 -17.75 43.24 -21.40
N THR A 48 -18.66 42.40 -21.90
CA THR A 48 -19.79 42.81 -22.75
C THR A 48 -21.02 43.35 -21.99
N GLN A 49 -20.97 43.43 -20.66
CA GLN A 49 -22.08 43.88 -19.77
C GLN A 49 -23.45 43.19 -19.98
N SER A 50 -23.47 41.99 -20.56
CA SER A 50 -24.73 41.25 -20.77
C SER A 50 -25.08 40.37 -19.56
N LEU A 51 -26.03 40.83 -18.74
CA LEU A 51 -26.47 40.14 -17.52
C LEU A 51 -26.96 38.69 -17.79
N THR A 52 -27.67 38.48 -18.89
CA THR A 52 -28.19 37.15 -19.28
C THR A 52 -27.08 36.15 -19.58
N LYS A 53 -26.06 36.53 -20.37
CA LYS A 53 -24.92 35.64 -20.64
C LYS A 53 -24.11 35.36 -19.38
N PHE A 54 -23.96 36.35 -18.50
CA PHE A 54 -23.27 36.19 -17.23
C PHE A 54 -23.96 35.14 -16.35
N ILE A 55 -25.28 35.23 -16.17
CA ILE A 55 -26.06 34.28 -15.35
C ILE A 55 -26.02 32.88 -15.95
N VAL A 56 -26.20 32.76 -17.28
CA VAL A 56 -26.23 31.44 -17.94
C VAL A 56 -24.86 30.75 -17.89
N ILE A 57 -23.76 31.47 -18.20
CA ILE A 57 -22.41 30.90 -18.18
C ILE A 57 -21.92 30.68 -16.73
N GLY A 58 -22.22 31.60 -15.82
CA GLY A 58 -21.91 31.42 -14.40
C GLY A 58 -22.64 30.23 -13.80
N GLY A 59 -23.92 30.06 -14.14
CA GLY A 59 -24.72 28.91 -13.72
C GLY A 59 -24.19 27.59 -14.27
N SER A 60 -23.76 27.55 -15.54
CA SER A 60 -23.18 26.33 -16.12
C SER A 60 -21.83 25.97 -15.50
N LEU A 61 -20.97 26.96 -15.20
CA LEU A 61 -19.71 26.73 -14.50
C LEU A 61 -19.93 26.19 -13.08
N ALA A 62 -20.87 26.78 -12.33
CA ALA A 62 -21.24 26.29 -11.01
C ALA A 62 -21.78 24.85 -11.06
N PHE A 63 -22.62 24.55 -12.05
CA PHE A 63 -23.14 23.20 -12.27
C PHE A 63 -22.04 22.18 -12.57
N ILE A 64 -21.06 22.53 -13.43
CA ILE A 64 -19.90 21.67 -13.71
C ILE A 64 -19.08 21.44 -12.44
N GLY A 65 -18.84 22.48 -11.63
CA GLY A 65 -18.12 22.35 -10.35
C GLY A 65 -18.82 21.39 -9.37
N VAL A 66 -20.14 21.49 -9.25
CA VAL A 66 -20.95 20.57 -8.41
C VAL A 66 -20.88 19.14 -8.96
N LEU A 67 -20.98 18.96 -10.28
CA LEU A 67 -20.84 17.66 -10.91
C LEU A 67 -19.47 17.02 -10.64
N ILE A 68 -18.38 17.78 -10.76
CA ILE A 68 -17.04 17.30 -10.43
C ILE A 68 -17.00 16.80 -8.98
N GLY A 69 -17.52 17.57 -8.02
CA GLY A 69 -17.58 17.17 -6.61
C GLY A 69 -18.40 15.90 -6.37
N ILE A 70 -19.55 15.74 -7.04
CA ILE A 70 -20.37 14.52 -6.94
C ILE A 70 -19.62 13.31 -7.49
N ILE A 71 -18.96 13.43 -8.64
CA ILE A 71 -18.20 12.33 -9.27
C ILE A 71 -16.99 11.96 -8.39
N GLN A 72 -16.25 12.95 -7.88
CA GLN A 72 -15.13 12.70 -6.96
C GLN A 72 -15.57 11.92 -5.72
N ARG A 73 -16.71 12.29 -5.12
CA ARG A 73 -17.29 11.55 -3.99
C ARG A 73 -17.59 10.09 -4.37
N GLN A 74 -18.18 9.85 -5.54
CA GLN A 74 -18.50 8.49 -5.98
C GLN A 74 -17.27 7.65 -6.27
N ILE A 75 -16.21 8.25 -6.82
CA ILE A 75 -14.91 7.59 -6.99
C ILE A 75 -14.37 7.17 -5.62
N LYS A 76 -14.30 8.08 -4.64
CA LYS A 76 -13.75 7.74 -3.31
C LYS A 76 -14.56 6.66 -2.58
N ILE A 77 -15.88 6.67 -2.69
CA ILE A 77 -16.72 5.58 -2.14
C ILE A 77 -16.43 4.25 -2.85
N SER A 78 -16.32 4.27 -4.17
CA SER A 78 -16.05 3.07 -4.98
C SER A 78 -14.65 2.50 -4.75
N GLU A 79 -13.64 3.36 -4.58
CA GLU A 79 -12.28 2.98 -4.18
C GLU A 79 -12.27 2.28 -2.83
N GLY A 80 -12.97 2.84 -1.83
CA GLY A 80 -13.07 2.24 -0.50
C GLY A 80 -13.75 0.87 -0.51
N MET A 81 -14.86 0.72 -1.26
CA MET A 81 -15.53 -0.57 -1.42
C MET A 81 -14.62 -1.58 -2.13
N LEU A 82 -13.93 -1.17 -3.20
CA LEU A 82 -13.03 -2.04 -3.94
C LEU A 82 -11.84 -2.48 -3.08
N GLN A 83 -11.27 -1.56 -2.28
CA GLN A 83 -10.19 -1.85 -1.34
C GLN A 83 -10.60 -2.94 -0.35
N LEU A 84 -11.73 -2.75 0.35
CA LEU A 84 -12.22 -3.72 1.34
C LEU A 84 -12.53 -5.08 0.71
N SER A 85 -13.10 -5.08 -0.49
CA SER A 85 -13.45 -6.31 -1.20
C SER A 85 -12.21 -7.10 -1.63
N ILE A 86 -11.18 -6.43 -2.15
CA ILE A 86 -9.88 -7.04 -2.49
C ILE A 86 -9.20 -7.57 -1.22
N GLU A 87 -9.15 -6.78 -0.16
CA GLU A 87 -8.53 -7.18 1.11
C GLU A 87 -9.19 -8.42 1.72
N ASN A 88 -10.52 -8.42 1.79
CA ASN A 88 -11.29 -9.55 2.31
C ASN A 88 -11.04 -10.81 1.47
N SER A 89 -11.04 -10.66 0.15
CA SER A 89 -10.79 -11.78 -0.76
C SER A 89 -9.37 -12.33 -0.56
N ILE A 90 -8.33 -11.47 -0.48
CA ILE A 90 -6.95 -11.90 -0.29
C ILE A 90 -6.82 -12.61 1.06
N THR A 91 -7.38 -12.03 2.12
CA THR A 91 -7.35 -12.58 3.48
C THR A 91 -7.99 -13.97 3.54
N ASN A 92 -9.15 -14.15 2.90
CA ASN A 92 -9.82 -15.45 2.82
C ASN A 92 -8.99 -16.47 2.02
N THR A 93 -8.36 -16.03 0.93
CA THR A 93 -7.51 -16.89 0.10
C THR A 93 -6.28 -17.36 0.86
N VAL A 94 -5.61 -16.45 1.59
CA VAL A 94 -4.45 -16.76 2.44
C VAL A 94 -4.85 -17.69 3.57
N PHE A 95 -5.98 -17.41 4.24
CA PHE A 95 -6.49 -18.26 5.31
C PHE A 95 -6.80 -19.67 4.81
N GLN A 96 -7.52 -19.80 3.70
CA GLN A 96 -7.82 -21.10 3.10
C GLN A 96 -6.54 -21.83 2.66
N SER A 97 -5.58 -21.12 2.07
CA SER A 97 -4.28 -21.69 1.67
C SER A 97 -3.48 -22.20 2.88
N SER A 98 -3.58 -21.53 4.03
CA SER A 98 -2.93 -22.00 5.26
C SER A 98 -3.49 -23.32 5.79
N LEU A 99 -4.76 -23.63 5.45
CA LEU A 99 -5.46 -24.84 5.89
C LEU A 99 -5.33 -26.00 4.88
N SER A 100 -5.16 -25.70 3.59
CA SER A 100 -5.20 -26.70 2.52
C SER A 100 -3.82 -27.22 2.09
N GLN A 101 -2.74 -26.53 2.45
CA GLN A 101 -1.38 -26.94 2.08
C GLN A 101 -0.93 -28.21 2.82
N PRO A 102 -0.06 -29.03 2.20
CA PRO A 102 0.56 -30.17 2.88
C PRO A 102 1.27 -29.72 4.17
N ALA A 103 1.21 -30.56 5.21
CA ALA A 103 1.76 -30.24 6.53
C ALA A 103 3.22 -29.75 6.47
N ASP A 104 4.06 -30.35 5.61
CA ASP A 104 5.47 -29.94 5.44
C ASP A 104 5.61 -28.52 4.88
N ALA A 105 4.75 -28.12 3.95
CA ALA A 105 4.76 -26.77 3.37
C ALA A 105 4.28 -25.72 4.38
N VAL A 106 3.30 -26.07 5.22
CA VAL A 106 2.81 -25.21 6.31
C VAL A 106 3.86 -25.07 7.41
N LEU A 107 4.45 -26.19 7.86
CA LEU A 107 5.47 -26.22 8.91
C LEU A 107 6.78 -25.55 8.50
N SER A 108 7.09 -25.50 7.21
CA SER A 108 8.27 -24.79 6.69
C SER A 108 8.19 -23.26 6.87
N LYS A 109 7.00 -22.70 7.15
CA LYS A 109 6.78 -21.25 7.26
C LYS A 109 6.35 -20.88 8.68
N PRO A 110 7.01 -19.90 9.31
CA PRO A 110 6.65 -19.49 10.67
C PRO A 110 5.25 -18.85 10.70
N LEU A 111 4.50 -19.07 11.78
CA LEU A 111 3.17 -18.49 12.00
C LEU A 111 3.16 -16.95 11.83
N GLY A 112 4.23 -16.28 12.28
CA GLY A 112 4.40 -14.84 12.13
C GLY A 112 4.38 -14.36 10.67
N ALA A 113 4.83 -15.19 9.72
CA ALA A 113 4.81 -14.82 8.31
C ALA A 113 3.40 -14.90 7.70
N TRP A 114 2.59 -15.90 8.10
CA TRP A 114 1.17 -15.96 7.74
C TRP A 114 0.38 -14.78 8.33
N LEU A 115 0.67 -14.41 9.58
CA LEU A 115 0.06 -13.23 10.21
C LEU A 115 0.48 -11.93 9.52
N SER A 116 1.76 -11.79 9.14
CA SER A 116 2.24 -10.62 8.40
C SER A 116 1.57 -10.49 7.03
N LEU A 117 1.29 -11.60 6.35
CA LEU A 117 0.61 -11.57 5.05
C LEU A 117 -0.80 -10.98 5.16
N ASN A 118 -1.57 -11.42 6.16
CA ASN A 118 -2.92 -10.92 6.37
C ASN A 118 -2.94 -9.50 6.96
N ASN A 119 -2.11 -9.21 7.96
CA ASN A 119 -2.21 -7.94 8.69
C ASN A 119 -1.43 -6.79 8.04
N SER A 120 -0.49 -7.07 7.14
CA SER A 120 0.34 -6.04 6.51
C SER A 120 0.30 -6.11 5.00
N ASP A 121 0.60 -7.27 4.39
CA ASP A 121 0.71 -7.34 2.92
C ASP A 121 -0.64 -7.22 2.22
N ALA A 122 -1.70 -7.83 2.74
CA ALA A 122 -3.05 -7.75 2.16
C ALA A 122 -3.60 -6.30 2.13
N PRO A 123 -3.55 -5.51 3.23
CA PRO A 123 -3.91 -4.09 3.20
C PRO A 123 -3.06 -3.25 2.23
N ILE A 124 -1.74 -3.52 2.14
CA ILE A 124 -0.85 -2.78 1.22
C ILE A 124 -1.24 -3.05 -0.23
N ILE A 125 -1.53 -4.31 -0.58
CA ILE A 125 -1.93 -4.71 -1.93
C ILE A 125 -3.31 -4.13 -2.26
N SER A 126 -4.27 -4.24 -1.34
CA SER A 126 -5.65 -3.76 -1.54
C SER A 126 -5.69 -2.25 -1.76
N GLN A 127 -5.01 -1.49 -0.89
CA GLN A 127 -4.90 -0.04 -1.00
C GLN A 127 -4.25 0.38 -2.31
N SER A 128 -3.17 -0.30 -2.72
CA SER A 128 -2.41 0.10 -3.90
C SER A 128 -3.16 -0.19 -5.21
N LEU A 129 -3.89 -1.30 -5.27
CA LEU A 129 -4.69 -1.66 -6.44
C LEU A 129 -5.97 -0.83 -6.56
N ALA A 130 -6.67 -0.61 -5.44
CA ALA A 130 -7.96 0.07 -5.46
C ALA A 130 -7.83 1.59 -5.51
N VAL A 131 -6.93 2.16 -4.69
CA VAL A 131 -6.79 3.60 -4.49
C VAL A 131 -5.62 4.13 -5.32
N SER A 132 -4.40 3.66 -5.04
CA SER A 132 -3.19 4.28 -5.60
C SER A 132 -3.13 4.20 -7.11
N LEU A 133 -3.55 3.06 -7.69
CA LEU A 133 -3.59 2.88 -9.14
C LEU A 133 -4.68 3.75 -9.79
N THR A 134 -5.85 3.85 -9.16
CA THR A 134 -6.96 4.69 -9.65
C THR A 134 -6.58 6.16 -9.62
N ASP A 135 -6.05 6.65 -8.49
CA ASP A 135 -5.54 8.02 -8.35
C ASP A 135 -4.37 8.29 -9.31
N PHE A 136 -3.55 7.28 -9.63
CA PHE A 136 -2.47 7.42 -10.60
C PHE A 136 -3.02 7.66 -12.01
N ILE A 137 -4.00 6.86 -12.43
CA ILE A 137 -4.63 7.00 -13.75
C ILE A 137 -5.42 8.31 -13.84
N ALA A 138 -6.18 8.66 -12.80
CA ALA A 138 -6.93 9.91 -12.71
C ALA A 138 -6.00 11.12 -12.83
N GLY A 139 -4.94 11.15 -12.01
CA GLY A 139 -3.96 12.23 -12.04
C GLY A 139 -3.19 12.31 -13.35
N ALA A 140 -2.85 11.18 -13.97
CA ALA A 140 -2.25 11.16 -15.30
C ALA A 140 -3.19 11.75 -16.36
N ALA A 141 -4.48 11.41 -16.32
CA ALA A 141 -5.49 11.97 -17.22
C ALA A 141 -5.67 13.48 -17.01
N SER A 142 -5.80 13.95 -15.76
CA SER A 142 -5.90 15.38 -15.44
C SER A 142 -4.63 16.15 -15.82
N PHE A 143 -3.44 15.58 -15.58
CA PHE A 143 -2.17 16.19 -16.02
C PHE A 143 -2.10 16.29 -17.54
N LEU A 144 -2.48 15.25 -18.28
CA LEU A 144 -2.52 15.29 -19.74
C LEU A 144 -3.52 16.33 -20.25
N ALA A 145 -4.71 16.41 -19.66
CA ALA A 145 -5.71 17.42 -20.00
C ALA A 145 -5.19 18.84 -19.74
N ALA A 146 -4.56 19.07 -18.59
CA ALA A 146 -3.95 20.35 -18.25
C ALA A 146 -2.78 20.70 -19.17
N PHE A 147 -1.93 19.73 -19.50
CA PHE A 147 -0.81 19.91 -20.42
C PHE A 147 -1.28 20.30 -21.83
N ILE A 148 -2.31 19.62 -22.34
CA ILE A 148 -2.93 19.97 -23.63
C ILE A 148 -3.52 21.39 -23.55
N PHE A 149 -4.27 21.72 -22.49
CA PHE A 149 -4.79 23.07 -22.28
C PHE A 149 -3.67 24.12 -22.30
N GLY A 150 -2.60 23.86 -21.55
CA GLY A 150 -1.47 24.78 -21.42
C GLY A 150 -0.79 25.06 -22.76
N ILE A 151 -0.50 24.01 -23.54
CA ILE A 151 0.13 24.16 -24.86
C ILE A 151 -0.77 24.90 -25.84
N LEU A 152 -2.08 24.64 -25.81
CA LEU A 152 -3.04 25.32 -26.69
C LEU A 152 -3.15 26.82 -26.41
N ILE A 153 -3.03 27.23 -25.14
CA ILE A 153 -3.13 28.64 -24.74
C ILE A 153 -1.79 29.37 -24.82
N SER A 154 -0.76 28.84 -24.16
CA SER A 154 0.58 29.45 -24.15
C SER A 154 1.64 28.38 -23.87
N PRO A 155 2.38 27.93 -24.90
CA PRO A 155 3.48 26.99 -24.75
C PRO A 155 4.58 27.51 -23.81
N TRP A 156 4.87 28.81 -23.87
CA TRP A 156 5.91 29.44 -23.05
C TRP A 156 5.55 29.47 -21.57
N LEU A 157 4.32 29.86 -21.22
CA LEU A 157 3.87 29.85 -19.83
C LEU A 157 3.87 28.44 -19.25
N THR A 158 3.39 27.47 -20.03
CA THR A 158 3.33 26.06 -19.63
C THR A 158 4.72 25.50 -19.36
N LEU A 159 5.70 25.80 -20.21
CA LEU A 159 7.09 25.38 -20.01
C LEU A 159 7.69 25.99 -18.72
N ILE A 160 7.41 27.27 -18.45
CA ILE A 160 7.85 27.92 -17.22
C ILE A 160 7.23 27.25 -15.98
N ILE A 161 5.93 26.96 -15.99
CA ILE A 161 5.26 26.28 -14.86
C ILE A 161 5.84 24.87 -14.65
N LEU A 162 6.07 24.11 -15.72
CA LEU A 162 6.65 22.76 -15.64
C LEU A 162 8.11 22.80 -15.15
N THR A 163 8.90 23.77 -15.58
CA THR A 163 10.29 23.92 -15.11
C THR A 163 10.36 24.34 -13.65
N LEU A 164 9.48 25.23 -13.20
CA LEU A 164 9.33 25.56 -11.78
C LEU A 164 8.93 24.31 -10.96
N GLY A 165 8.02 23.48 -11.50
CA GLY A 165 7.65 22.22 -10.87
C GLY A 165 8.80 21.22 -10.81
N LEU A 166 9.63 21.13 -11.85
CA LEU A 166 10.85 20.30 -11.82
C LEU A 166 11.85 20.78 -10.75
N VAL A 167 11.97 22.08 -10.55
CA VAL A 167 12.83 22.65 -9.50
C VAL A 167 12.32 22.28 -8.11
N SER A 168 11.01 22.14 -7.89
CA SER A 168 10.47 21.74 -6.59
C SER A 168 10.89 20.32 -6.17
N LEU A 169 11.20 19.44 -7.13
CA LEU A 169 11.76 18.10 -6.87
C LEU A 169 13.19 18.12 -6.27
N LEU A 170 13.90 19.24 -6.36
CA LEU A 170 15.24 19.36 -5.75
C LEU A 170 15.17 19.36 -4.22
N ILE A 171 14.08 19.85 -3.63
CA ILE A 171 13.94 20.01 -2.18
C ILE A 171 13.93 18.66 -1.45
N PRO A 172 13.11 17.67 -1.85
CA PRO A 172 13.20 16.32 -1.28
C PRO A 172 14.55 15.66 -1.51
N LYS A 173 15.21 15.92 -2.65
CA LYS A 173 16.52 15.33 -2.98
C LYS A 173 17.62 15.83 -2.05
N LEU A 174 17.60 17.12 -1.70
CA LEU A 174 18.59 17.74 -0.81
C LEU A 174 18.36 17.34 0.65
N THR A 175 17.09 17.30 1.09
CA THR A 175 16.72 17.00 2.49
C THR A 175 16.60 15.49 2.79
N GLY A 176 16.48 14.66 1.75
CA GLY A 176 16.26 13.21 1.86
C GLY A 176 17.32 12.46 2.67
N LYS A 177 18.60 12.84 2.56
CA LYS A 177 19.67 12.18 3.33
C LYS A 177 19.50 12.39 4.83
N TRP A 178 19.15 13.61 5.24
CA TRP A 178 19.02 13.97 6.64
C TRP A 178 17.84 13.25 7.31
N ILE A 179 16.70 13.14 6.63
CA ILE A 179 15.56 12.38 7.15
C ILE A 179 15.86 10.89 7.25
N LEU A 180 16.53 10.31 6.24
CA LEU A 180 16.89 8.90 6.26
C LEU A 180 17.80 8.56 7.43
N THR A 181 18.78 9.42 7.73
CA THR A 181 19.70 9.20 8.88
C THR A 181 18.95 9.21 10.21
N THR A 182 18.06 10.18 10.44
CA THR A 182 17.29 10.24 11.70
C THR A 182 16.25 9.12 11.80
N GLN A 183 15.66 8.69 10.67
CA GLN A 183 14.76 7.53 10.64
C GLN A 183 15.49 6.23 10.95
N GLN A 184 16.69 6.02 10.39
CA GLN A 184 17.52 4.84 10.68
C GLN A 184 17.96 4.79 12.14
N GLN A 185 18.36 5.92 12.71
CA GLN A 185 18.75 6.01 14.13
C GLN A 185 17.56 5.67 15.04
N ARG A 186 16.40 6.28 14.77
CA ARG A 186 15.14 5.96 15.46
C ARG A 186 14.81 4.48 15.38
N GLN A 187 14.90 3.87 14.20
CA GLN A 187 14.58 2.45 14.01
C GLN A 187 15.52 1.55 14.81
N THR A 188 16.82 1.85 14.80
CA THR A 188 17.82 1.11 15.57
C THR A 188 17.57 1.19 17.08
N ASP A 189 17.23 2.37 17.60
CA ASP A 189 16.93 2.55 19.02
C ASP A 189 15.58 1.92 19.41
N GLN A 190 14.60 1.89 18.49
CA GLN A 190 13.34 1.16 18.65
C GLN A 190 13.57 -0.35 18.77
N ASP A 191 14.36 -0.93 17.85
CA ASP A 191 14.67 -2.37 17.85
C ASP A 191 15.44 -2.77 19.11
N THR A 192 16.38 -1.93 19.54
CA THR A 192 17.12 -2.13 20.81
C THR A 192 16.19 -2.11 22.02
N MET A 193 15.25 -1.16 22.07
CA MET A 193 14.28 -1.04 23.16
C MET A 193 13.32 -2.24 23.18
N GLN A 194 12.80 -2.67 22.03
CA GLN A 194 11.91 -3.82 21.91
C GLN A 194 12.63 -5.12 22.31
N THR A 195 13.87 -5.31 21.86
CA THR A 195 14.67 -6.49 22.21
C THR A 195 14.97 -6.53 23.71
N THR A 196 15.30 -5.38 24.31
CA THR A 196 15.51 -5.28 25.76
C THR A 196 14.23 -5.64 26.52
N LEU A 197 13.07 -5.19 26.03
CA LEU A 197 11.78 -5.50 26.64
C LEU A 197 11.49 -7.02 26.60
N LEU A 198 11.70 -7.67 25.44
CA LEU A 198 11.54 -9.12 25.31
C LEU A 198 12.46 -9.89 26.26
N GLN A 199 13.74 -9.51 26.34
CA GLN A 199 14.69 -10.15 27.26
C GLN A 199 14.27 -10.03 28.74
N ILE A 200 13.72 -8.88 29.14
CA ILE A 200 13.19 -8.69 30.50
C ILE A 200 11.97 -9.58 30.75
N PHE A 201 11.07 -9.72 29.77
CA PHE A 201 9.89 -10.58 29.90
C PHE A 201 10.27 -12.06 29.96
N ASP A 202 11.22 -12.51 29.15
CA ASP A 202 11.72 -13.88 29.17
C ASP A 202 12.43 -14.18 30.51
N ALA A 203 13.17 -13.22 31.05
CA ALA A 203 13.87 -13.35 32.31
C ALA A 203 13.03 -12.99 33.55
N LYS A 204 11.71 -12.72 33.40
CA LYS A 204 10.88 -12.14 34.48
C LYS A 204 10.90 -12.96 35.78
N VAL A 205 10.87 -14.29 35.67
CA VAL A 205 10.86 -15.19 36.83
C VAL A 205 12.22 -15.15 37.54
N LEU A 206 13.31 -15.21 36.75
CA LEU A 206 14.67 -15.13 37.28
C LEU A 206 14.94 -13.78 37.96
N LEU A 207 14.52 -12.68 37.34
CA LEU A 207 14.66 -11.34 37.90
C LEU A 207 13.91 -11.19 39.22
N HIS A 208 12.73 -11.82 39.33
CA HIS A 208 11.96 -11.83 40.57
C HIS A 208 12.62 -12.67 41.66
N THR A 209 13.11 -13.87 41.33
CA THR A 209 13.82 -14.73 42.29
C THR A 209 15.09 -14.07 42.83
N LEU A 210 15.78 -13.28 42.00
CA LEU A 210 17.00 -12.57 42.38
C LEU A 210 16.75 -11.18 43.02
N HIS A 211 15.49 -10.76 43.20
CA HIS A 211 15.12 -9.42 43.69
C HIS A 211 15.80 -8.28 42.89
N ALA A 212 15.93 -8.49 41.57
CA ALA A 212 16.66 -7.61 40.64
C ALA A 212 15.71 -6.72 39.80
N GLU A 213 14.48 -6.50 40.24
CA GLU A 213 13.46 -5.77 39.48
C GLU A 213 13.89 -4.31 39.21
N ARG A 214 14.55 -3.67 40.18
CA ARG A 214 15.08 -2.30 40.01
C ARG A 214 16.13 -2.22 38.90
N PHE A 215 16.95 -3.25 38.74
CA PHE A 215 17.93 -3.30 37.65
C PHE A 215 17.21 -3.38 36.30
N ALA A 216 16.22 -4.26 36.16
CA ALA A 216 15.43 -4.39 34.93
C ALA A 216 14.67 -3.10 34.58
N GLN A 217 14.05 -2.45 35.58
CA GLN A 217 13.38 -1.15 35.41
C GLN A 217 14.35 -0.07 34.95
N ASN A 218 15.54 0.04 35.56
CA ASN A 218 16.54 1.03 35.16
C ASN A 218 17.09 0.77 33.75
N LEU A 219 17.34 -0.50 33.40
CA LEU A 219 17.79 -0.91 32.08
C LEU A 219 16.74 -0.53 31.01
N PHE A 220 15.48 -0.88 31.23
CA PHE A 220 14.39 -0.52 30.33
C PHE A 220 14.24 1.00 30.21
N SER A 221 14.19 1.71 31.34
CA SER A 221 14.06 3.17 31.37
C SER A 221 15.18 3.87 30.59
N LYS A 222 16.43 3.41 30.72
CA LYS A 222 17.58 3.95 29.97
C LYS A 222 17.42 3.75 28.47
N LYS A 223 17.02 2.55 28.02
CA LYS A 223 16.82 2.25 26.59
C LYS A 223 15.62 3.00 26.02
N TYR A 224 14.53 3.06 26.79
CA TYR A 224 13.33 3.79 26.42
C TYR A 224 13.61 5.29 26.29
N LYS A 225 14.34 5.90 27.23
CA LYS A 225 14.74 7.32 27.14
C LYS A 225 15.57 7.62 25.89
N LYS A 226 16.50 6.73 25.51
CA LYS A 226 17.28 6.87 24.27
C LYS A 226 16.38 6.81 23.03
N PHE A 227 15.46 5.86 22.98
CA PHE A 227 14.44 5.80 21.94
C PHE A 227 13.60 7.08 21.89
N THR A 228 13.10 7.58 23.02
CA THR A 228 12.33 8.83 23.07
C THR A 228 13.12 10.02 22.53
N GLN A 229 14.41 10.11 22.84
CA GLN A 229 15.27 11.17 22.30
C GLN A 229 15.41 11.05 20.78
N SER A 230 15.73 9.86 20.27
CA SER A 230 15.83 9.63 18.82
C SER A 230 14.50 9.90 18.09
N GLN A 231 13.38 9.60 18.74
CA GLN A 231 12.05 9.88 18.22
C GLN A 231 11.75 11.37 18.13
N LEU A 232 12.12 12.14 19.16
CA LEU A 232 11.96 13.59 19.16
C LEU A 232 12.84 14.24 18.07
N GLU A 233 14.09 13.79 17.92
CA GLU A 233 14.99 14.27 16.88
C GLU A 233 14.47 13.96 15.47
N ASN A 234 13.94 12.75 15.26
CA ASN A 234 13.31 12.38 14.00
C ASN A 234 12.03 13.20 13.73
N ALA A 235 11.16 13.41 14.73
CA ALA A 235 9.95 14.21 14.60
C ALA A 235 10.27 15.68 14.27
N ARG A 236 11.25 16.28 14.95
CA ARG A 236 11.75 17.64 14.62
C ARG A 236 12.22 17.71 13.18
N SER A 237 12.91 16.67 12.71
CA SER A 237 13.41 16.60 11.33
C SER A 237 12.28 16.50 10.31
N GLN A 238 11.27 15.69 10.59
CA GLN A 238 10.08 15.58 9.76
C GLN A 238 9.34 16.92 9.66
N HIS A 239 9.07 17.57 10.78
CA HIS A 239 8.36 18.85 10.79
C HIS A 239 9.14 19.98 10.14
N LEU A 240 10.48 20.00 10.25
CA LEU A 240 11.30 20.97 9.54
C LEU A 240 11.18 20.80 8.02
N ILE A 241 11.25 19.56 7.53
CA ILE A 241 11.10 19.26 6.09
C ILE A 241 9.69 19.56 5.59
N GLU A 242 8.66 19.22 6.38
CA GLU A 242 7.28 19.56 6.08
C GLU A 242 7.12 21.09 5.95
N SER A 243 7.67 21.85 6.91
CA SER A 243 7.63 23.32 6.88
C SER A 243 8.36 23.89 5.66
N ILE A 244 9.54 23.34 5.31
CA ILE A 244 10.28 23.73 4.09
C ILE A 244 9.47 23.40 2.83
N SER A 245 8.81 22.24 2.80
CA SER A 245 8.01 21.79 1.66
C SER A 245 6.78 22.68 1.45
N VAL A 246 6.09 23.04 2.54
CA VAL A 246 4.96 23.99 2.51
C VAL A 246 5.42 25.37 2.07
N GLY A 247 6.51 25.89 2.64
CA GLY A 247 7.08 27.19 2.27
C GLY A 247 7.49 27.24 0.78
N ALA A 248 8.09 26.16 0.27
CA ALA A 248 8.42 26.04 -1.14
C ALA A 248 7.20 25.93 -2.04
N GLY A 249 6.15 25.22 -1.61
CA GLY A 249 4.86 25.18 -2.29
C GLY A 249 4.24 26.57 -2.43
N PHE A 250 4.23 27.36 -1.35
CA PHE A 250 3.76 28.76 -1.40
C PHE A 250 4.61 29.63 -2.32
N LEU A 251 5.95 29.50 -2.27
CA LEU A 251 6.82 30.23 -3.20
C LEU A 251 6.54 29.85 -4.65
N PHE A 252 6.31 28.57 -4.93
CA PHE A 252 5.91 28.09 -6.26
C PHE A 252 4.59 28.73 -6.70
N ASP A 253 3.56 28.69 -5.86
CA ASP A 253 2.24 29.23 -6.19
C ASP A 253 2.29 30.75 -6.44
N VAL A 254 2.98 31.51 -5.58
CA VAL A 254 3.14 32.96 -5.75
C VAL A 254 3.95 33.29 -7.00
N THR A 255 5.06 32.58 -7.24
CA THR A 255 5.90 32.81 -8.42
C THR A 255 5.15 32.49 -9.71
N SER A 256 4.45 31.36 -9.74
CA SER A 256 3.58 30.95 -10.85
C SER A 256 2.49 32.00 -11.12
N LEU A 257 1.86 32.53 -10.07
CA LEU A 257 0.86 33.58 -10.16
C LEU A 257 1.46 34.88 -10.75
N VAL A 258 2.59 35.36 -10.23
CA VAL A 258 3.26 36.58 -10.71
C VAL A 258 3.65 36.45 -12.19
N ILE A 259 4.21 35.31 -12.59
CA ILE A 259 4.56 35.05 -13.98
C ILE A 259 3.30 35.04 -14.86
N SER A 260 2.25 34.34 -14.43
CA SER A 260 1.01 34.26 -15.20
C SER A 260 0.35 35.63 -15.36
N LEU A 261 0.31 36.46 -14.31
CA LEU A 261 -0.16 37.86 -14.39
C LEU A 261 0.72 38.73 -15.28
N THR A 262 2.02 38.49 -15.32
CA THR A 262 2.94 39.20 -16.24
C THR A 262 2.60 38.88 -17.70
N PHE A 263 2.21 37.64 -18.01
CA PHE A 263 1.74 37.25 -19.34
C PHE A 263 0.40 37.92 -19.69
N VAL A 264 -0.50 38.07 -18.72
CA VAL A 264 -1.74 38.84 -18.89
C VAL A 264 -1.42 40.31 -19.18
N ALA A 265 -0.53 40.93 -18.40
CA ALA A 265 -0.15 42.34 -18.57
C ALA A 265 0.52 42.60 -19.93
N LYS A 266 1.22 41.61 -20.49
CA LYS A 266 1.80 41.66 -21.85
C LYS A 266 0.79 41.34 -22.96
N ASN A 267 -0.50 41.16 -22.64
CA ASN A 267 -1.55 40.74 -23.57
C ASN A 267 -1.25 39.42 -24.31
N GLN A 268 -0.42 38.55 -23.73
CA GLN A 268 -0.10 37.23 -24.33
C GLN A 268 -1.16 36.18 -24.01
N ILE A 269 -1.85 36.35 -22.88
CA ILE A 269 -3.00 35.52 -22.48
C ILE A 269 -4.12 36.43 -21.95
N THR A 270 -5.37 35.97 -22.04
CA THR A 270 -6.52 36.67 -21.46
C THR A 270 -6.66 36.39 -19.95
N ILE A 271 -7.42 37.24 -19.26
CA ILE A 271 -7.73 37.03 -17.83
C ILE A 271 -8.45 35.69 -17.61
N GLY A 272 -9.36 35.30 -18.52
CA GLY A 272 -10.07 34.02 -18.38
C GLY A 272 -9.19 32.81 -18.68
N GLN A 273 -8.23 32.93 -19.59
CA GLN A 273 -7.18 31.92 -19.78
C GLN A 273 -6.30 31.77 -18.54
N PHE A 274 -5.91 32.88 -17.89
CA PHE A 274 -5.21 32.87 -16.60
C PHE A 274 -6.01 32.14 -15.52
N MET A 275 -7.32 32.42 -15.40
CA MET A 275 -8.19 31.70 -14.46
C MET A 275 -8.24 30.20 -14.77
N GLY A 276 -8.28 29.81 -16.04
CA GLY A 276 -8.20 28.41 -16.46
C GLY A 276 -6.88 27.74 -16.04
N PHE A 277 -5.74 28.41 -16.21
CA PHE A 277 -4.45 27.93 -15.69
C PHE A 277 -4.46 27.77 -14.16
N ASN A 278 -5.09 28.69 -13.44
CA ASN A 278 -5.18 28.63 -11.99
C ASN A 278 -6.02 27.44 -11.51
N VAL A 279 -7.16 27.18 -12.15
CA VAL A 279 -8.00 25.99 -11.86
C VAL A 279 -7.22 24.70 -12.11
N LEU A 280 -6.44 24.63 -13.19
CA LEU A 280 -5.66 23.45 -13.56
C LEU A 280 -4.30 23.36 -12.85
N ASN A 281 -3.97 24.28 -11.93
CA ASN A 281 -2.69 24.32 -11.25
C ASN A 281 -2.39 23.03 -10.46
N SER A 282 -3.40 22.46 -9.80
CA SER A 282 -3.29 21.16 -9.12
C SER A 282 -2.96 20.03 -10.11
N SER A 283 -3.56 20.05 -11.29
CA SER A 283 -3.33 19.06 -12.35
C SER A 283 -1.92 19.19 -12.95
N PHE A 284 -1.40 20.41 -13.14
CA PHE A 284 -0.01 20.65 -13.57
C PHE A 284 1.02 20.17 -12.53
N THR A 285 0.73 20.41 -11.25
CA THR A 285 1.65 20.12 -10.15
C THR A 285 1.60 18.68 -9.67
N TRP A 286 0.57 17.92 -10.06
CA TRP A 286 0.38 16.51 -9.69
C TRP A 286 1.60 15.62 -9.97
N ILE A 287 2.26 15.80 -11.13
CA ILE A 287 3.42 15.00 -11.52
C ILE A 287 4.62 15.19 -10.57
N PHE A 288 4.70 16.34 -9.90
CA PHE A 288 5.80 16.68 -9.01
C PHE A 288 5.53 16.28 -7.56
N TYR A 289 4.30 16.49 -7.08
CA TYR A 289 3.98 16.27 -5.66
C TYR A 289 3.30 14.93 -5.37
N THR A 290 2.33 14.54 -6.18
CA THR A 290 1.44 13.40 -5.86
C THR A 290 1.89 12.11 -6.55
N MET A 291 2.29 12.20 -7.83
CA MET A 291 2.71 11.05 -8.64
C MET A 291 3.84 10.21 -7.99
N PRO A 292 4.92 10.81 -7.42
CA PRO A 292 5.98 10.01 -6.79
C PRO A 292 5.50 9.20 -5.58
N GLY A 293 4.55 9.75 -4.82
CA GLY A 293 3.94 9.07 -3.66
C GLY A 293 3.13 7.85 -4.09
N LEU A 294 2.31 8.00 -5.12
CA LEU A 294 1.51 6.93 -5.72
C LEU A 294 2.41 5.85 -6.33
N TYR A 295 3.47 6.24 -7.05
CA TYR A 295 4.43 5.30 -7.63
C TYR A 295 5.13 4.46 -6.55
N ASN A 296 5.55 5.09 -5.44
CA ASN A 296 6.15 4.36 -4.31
C ASN A 296 5.17 3.39 -3.64
N GLN A 297 3.87 3.73 -3.56
CA GLN A 297 2.85 2.80 -3.05
C GLN A 297 2.74 1.56 -3.94
N LEU A 298 2.67 1.75 -5.27
CA LEU A 298 2.65 0.65 -6.24
C LEU A 298 3.90 -0.24 -6.15
N LEU A 299 5.09 0.36 -5.97
CA LEU A 299 6.33 -0.40 -5.76
C LEU A 299 6.26 -1.25 -4.48
N ARG A 300 5.77 -0.70 -3.36
CA ARG A 300 5.60 -1.46 -2.12
C ARG A 300 4.63 -2.62 -2.30
N ALA A 301 3.49 -2.40 -2.95
CA ALA A 301 2.55 -3.48 -3.26
C ALA A 301 3.15 -4.56 -4.14
N SER A 302 4.06 -4.22 -5.07
CA SER A 302 4.75 -5.24 -5.87
C SER A 302 5.60 -6.19 -5.01
N VAL A 303 6.21 -5.68 -3.94
CA VAL A 303 7.00 -6.47 -2.99
C VAL A 303 6.10 -7.35 -2.13
N SER A 304 5.01 -6.78 -1.60
CA SER A 304 3.99 -7.53 -0.85
C SER A 304 3.32 -8.61 -1.70
N ALA A 305 3.00 -8.31 -2.96
CA ALA A 305 2.43 -9.28 -3.90
C ALA A 305 3.40 -10.42 -4.21
N LYS A 306 4.71 -10.15 -4.41
CA LYS A 306 5.72 -11.22 -4.57
C LYS A 306 5.77 -12.13 -3.34
N ARG A 307 5.67 -11.55 -2.13
CA ARG A 307 5.63 -12.32 -0.89
C ARG A 307 4.38 -13.19 -0.83
N LEU A 308 3.21 -12.63 -1.09
CA LEU A 308 1.95 -13.38 -1.16
C LEU A 308 2.04 -14.56 -2.14
N LEU A 309 2.62 -14.34 -3.33
CA LEU A 309 2.80 -15.40 -4.34
C LEU A 309 3.78 -16.49 -3.91
N SER A 310 4.85 -16.14 -3.19
CA SER A 310 5.78 -17.13 -2.63
C SER A 310 5.12 -18.07 -1.62
N PHE A 311 3.94 -17.68 -1.09
CA PHE A 311 3.20 -18.53 -0.17
C PHE A 311 2.40 -19.62 -0.85
N GLY A 312 2.29 -19.62 -2.18
CA GLY A 312 1.62 -20.67 -2.95
C GLY A 312 0.12 -20.65 -2.71
N THR A 313 -0.60 -19.72 -3.31
CA THR A 313 -2.08 -19.68 -3.29
C THR A 313 -2.67 -20.76 -4.21
N THR A 314 -2.25 -22.00 -4.05
CA THR A 314 -2.79 -23.14 -4.80
C THR A 314 -3.69 -23.92 -3.86
N SER A 315 -4.99 -23.70 -3.99
CA SER A 315 -6.01 -24.56 -3.40
C SER A 315 -6.09 -25.85 -4.22
N GLU A 316 -5.09 -26.70 -4.12
CA GLU A 316 -5.34 -28.13 -4.28
C GLU A 316 -5.59 -28.67 -2.88
N ILE A 317 -6.83 -28.52 -2.41
CA ILE A 317 -7.35 -29.51 -1.47
C ILE A 317 -7.18 -30.81 -2.24
N ALA A 318 -6.17 -31.60 -1.89
CA ALA A 318 -5.99 -32.92 -2.46
C ALA A 318 -7.37 -33.57 -2.37
N LYS A 319 -7.96 -33.88 -3.52
CA LYS A 319 -9.19 -34.68 -3.57
C LYS A 319 -8.83 -36.00 -2.92
N GLN A 320 -8.98 -36.09 -1.61
CA GLN A 320 -8.83 -37.33 -0.90
C GLN A 320 -9.88 -38.25 -1.50
N SER A 321 -9.42 -39.29 -2.19
CA SER A 321 -10.26 -40.40 -2.57
C SER A 321 -10.92 -40.90 -1.28
N SER A 322 -12.22 -40.67 -1.16
CA SER A 322 -13.02 -41.06 0.00
C SER A 322 -13.31 -42.56 -0.06
N ASN A 323 -12.27 -43.39 0.00
CA ASN A 323 -12.39 -44.82 0.27
C ASN A 323 -11.95 -45.05 1.71
N HIS A 324 -12.87 -44.87 2.65
CA HIS A 324 -12.67 -45.30 4.03
C HIS A 324 -12.98 -46.79 4.11
N PRO A 325 -12.02 -47.66 4.47
CA PRO A 325 -12.32 -49.07 4.71
C PRO A 325 -13.22 -49.21 5.94
N ASN A 326 -14.24 -50.07 5.86
CA ASN A 326 -15.15 -50.36 6.98
C ASN A 326 -14.45 -51.04 8.17
N GLU A 327 -13.28 -51.66 7.95
CA GLU A 327 -12.51 -52.36 8.97
C GLU A 327 -11.01 -52.29 8.67
N ILE A 328 -10.19 -51.91 9.66
CA ILE A 328 -8.72 -51.89 9.57
C ILE A 328 -8.19 -53.15 10.25
N LYS A 329 -7.79 -54.15 9.47
CA LYS A 329 -7.34 -55.47 9.98
C LYS A 329 -5.83 -55.57 10.20
N THR A 330 -5.05 -54.70 9.57
CA THR A 330 -3.59 -54.79 9.59
C THR A 330 -2.98 -53.40 9.47
N LEU A 331 -2.00 -53.10 10.30
CA LEU A 331 -1.14 -51.93 10.20
C LEU A 331 0.28 -52.41 9.91
N ARG A 332 0.81 -52.09 8.73
CA ARG A 332 2.16 -52.48 8.32
C ARG A 332 2.97 -51.25 7.93
N LEU A 333 4.12 -51.08 8.55
CA LEU A 333 5.18 -50.15 8.19
C LEU A 333 6.33 -50.97 7.61
N SER A 334 6.72 -50.70 6.36
CA SER A 334 7.82 -51.41 5.70
C SER A 334 8.86 -50.42 5.24
N HIS A 335 10.11 -50.64 5.67
CA HIS A 335 11.28 -49.83 5.37
C HIS A 335 11.09 -48.32 5.60
N LEU A 336 10.34 -47.95 6.65
CA LEU A 336 9.99 -46.56 6.91
C LEU A 336 11.21 -45.78 7.42
N SER A 337 11.59 -44.76 6.67
CA SER A 337 12.63 -43.81 7.06
C SER A 337 12.07 -42.38 6.99
N PHE A 338 12.25 -41.59 8.05
CA PHE A 338 11.67 -40.25 8.17
C PHE A 338 12.68 -39.24 8.71
N LYS A 339 12.64 -38.01 8.18
CA LYS A 339 13.40 -36.84 8.66
C LYS A 339 12.58 -35.56 8.44
N TYR A 340 12.70 -34.59 9.34
CA TYR A 340 11.90 -33.34 9.30
C TYR A 340 12.34 -32.33 8.22
N GLY A 341 13.54 -32.49 7.66
CA GLY A 341 14.08 -31.64 6.61
C GLY A 341 15.29 -32.28 5.95
N GLN A 342 15.68 -31.80 4.77
CA GLN A 342 16.77 -32.40 4.00
C GLN A 342 18.11 -32.41 4.77
N GLU A 343 18.37 -31.33 5.52
CA GLU A 343 19.55 -31.09 6.37
C GLU A 343 19.49 -31.77 7.75
N THR A 344 18.34 -32.33 8.14
CA THR A 344 18.18 -32.93 9.47
C THR A 344 18.59 -34.39 9.50
N SER A 345 19.20 -34.81 10.61
CA SER A 345 19.48 -36.23 10.86
C SER A 345 18.21 -37.06 10.83
N TRP A 346 18.30 -38.26 10.24
CA TRP A 346 17.20 -39.22 10.22
C TRP A 346 16.63 -39.45 11.62
N VAL A 347 15.31 -39.34 11.68
CA VAL A 347 14.51 -39.46 12.89
C VAL A 347 14.05 -40.90 13.05
N LEU A 348 13.52 -41.48 11.98
CA LEU A 348 13.26 -42.91 11.82
C LEU A 348 14.19 -43.46 10.74
N LYS A 349 14.79 -44.64 10.98
CA LYS A 349 15.69 -45.32 10.03
C LYS A 349 15.22 -46.75 9.87
N ASP A 350 14.83 -47.11 8.65
CA ASP A 350 14.50 -48.47 8.24
C ASP A 350 13.61 -49.24 9.23
N VAL A 351 12.51 -48.60 9.64
CA VAL A 351 11.55 -49.18 10.57
C VAL A 351 10.64 -50.15 9.83
N ASN A 352 10.60 -51.39 10.33
CA ASN A 352 9.71 -52.44 9.84
C ASN A 352 8.84 -52.93 11.00
N LEU A 353 7.52 -52.73 10.90
CA LEU A 353 6.55 -53.13 11.92
C LEU A 353 5.32 -53.70 11.23
N ASP A 354 4.82 -54.83 11.73
CA ASP A 354 3.63 -55.49 11.19
C ASP A 354 2.72 -55.88 12.36
N TRP A 355 1.55 -55.27 12.42
CA TRP A 355 0.55 -55.51 13.45
C TRP A 355 -0.74 -56.01 12.83
N GLN A 356 -1.19 -57.18 13.27
CA GLN A 356 -2.56 -57.64 13.03
C GLN A 356 -3.47 -57.02 14.09
N LEU A 357 -4.48 -56.28 13.65
CA LEU A 357 -5.40 -55.56 14.51
C LEU A 357 -6.69 -56.37 14.66
N THR A 358 -7.01 -56.78 15.88
CA THR A 358 -8.35 -57.27 16.25
C THR A 358 -9.15 -56.13 16.88
N PRO A 359 -10.50 -56.17 16.84
CA PRO A 359 -11.32 -55.21 17.54
C PRO A 359 -10.87 -55.09 19.01
N GLN A 360 -10.69 -53.84 19.49
CA GLN A 360 -10.21 -53.49 20.85
C GLN A 360 -8.70 -53.68 21.14
N THR A 361 -7.86 -53.91 20.13
CA THR A 361 -6.38 -53.91 20.33
C THR A 361 -5.88 -52.53 20.78
N LYS A 362 -5.07 -52.48 21.84
CA LYS A 362 -4.38 -51.26 22.31
C LYS A 362 -2.88 -51.36 22.05
N ILE A 363 -2.34 -50.43 21.27
CA ILE A 363 -0.90 -50.31 21.01
C ILE A 363 -0.36 -49.13 21.82
N ILE A 364 0.69 -49.36 22.60
CA ILE A 364 1.34 -48.32 23.40
C ILE A 364 2.77 -48.13 22.88
N LEU A 365 3.09 -46.91 22.45
CA LEU A 365 4.45 -46.52 22.07
C LEU A 365 5.17 -45.91 23.27
N THR A 366 6.15 -46.63 23.83
CA THR A 366 6.92 -46.20 25.00
C THR A 366 8.38 -45.87 24.64
N GLY A 367 9.06 -45.13 25.52
CA GLY A 367 10.50 -44.85 25.40
C GLY A 367 10.95 -43.64 26.25
N PRO A 368 12.25 -43.34 26.30
CA PRO A 368 12.77 -42.15 26.98
C PRO A 368 12.29 -40.80 26.40
N SER A 369 12.51 -39.70 27.14
CA SER A 369 12.32 -38.34 26.61
C SER A 369 13.35 -38.07 25.50
N GLY A 370 12.92 -37.49 24.38
CA GLY A 370 13.77 -37.27 23.20
C GLY A 370 13.93 -38.48 22.28
N SER A 371 13.31 -39.63 22.56
CA SER A 371 13.38 -40.85 21.73
C SER A 371 12.59 -40.79 20.42
N LYS A 372 12.33 -39.59 19.89
CA LYS A 372 11.79 -39.41 18.54
C LYS A 372 10.50 -40.22 18.28
N LYS A 373 9.62 -40.27 19.28
CA LYS A 373 8.33 -40.99 19.22
C LYS A 373 7.22 -40.22 18.52
N GLN A 374 7.27 -38.89 18.55
CA GLN A 374 6.27 -38.00 17.91
C GLN A 374 6.07 -38.14 16.39
N PRO A 375 7.05 -38.58 15.58
CA PRO A 375 6.87 -38.83 14.14
C PRO A 375 6.31 -40.22 13.80
N PHE A 376 6.15 -41.12 14.78
CA PHE A 376 5.32 -42.33 14.64
C PHE A 376 3.86 -41.95 14.87
#